data_AF-A0A950RRW4-F1
#
_entry.id   AF-A0A950RRW4-F1
#
_cell.length_a   1.000
_cell.length_b   1.000
_cell.length_c   1.000
_cell.angle_alpha   90.00
_cell.angle_beta   90.00
_cell.angle_gamma   90.00
#
_symmetry.space_group_name_H-M   'P 1'
#
loop_
_entity.id
_entity.type
_entity.pdbx_description
1 polymer ?
#
loop_
_entity_poly.entity_id
_entity_poly.type
_entity_poly.pdbx_seq_one_letter_code
_entity_poly.pdbx_strand_id
1 'polypeptide(L)'
;MQKSSVYAAGEQEALRYKWIESEKAGCDLGEVAIARWFEGYWCPYLRERWLDHLQGTHFWVELDRGDFGLVHREFQDHALLLDRILDRLKAGQENLDILCWAQDWGLPMEPVLQILELLDINSRRLPYPLVLASPLVQ
;
A
#
# COMPACT_ATOMS: atom_id res chain seq x y z
N MET A 1 -8.96 -17.58 -7.84
CA MET A 1 -8.46 -16.38 -7.13
C MET A 1 -7.45 -16.83 -6.11
N GLN A 2 -6.18 -16.48 -6.28
CA GLN A 2 -5.14 -16.77 -5.31
C GLN A 2 -5.32 -15.80 -4.13
N LYS A 3 -5.35 -16.33 -2.91
CA LYS A 3 -5.44 -15.53 -1.68
C LYS A 3 -4.06 -15.48 -1.05
N SER A 4 -3.60 -14.29 -0.69
CA SER A 4 -2.33 -14.08 -0.03
C SER A 4 -2.49 -13.27 1.25
N SER A 5 -1.56 -13.45 2.17
CA SER A 5 -1.48 -12.66 3.40
C SER A 5 -0.51 -11.50 3.20
N VAL A 6 -0.96 -10.28 3.51
CA VAL A 6 -0.13 -9.07 3.50
C VAL A 6 1.00 -9.21 4.50
N TYR A 7 0.72 -9.81 5.67
CA TYR A 7 1.71 -10.03 6.71
C TYR A 7 2.75 -11.07 6.28
N ALA A 8 2.34 -12.23 5.75
CA ALA A 8 3.29 -13.25 5.31
C ALA A 8 4.18 -12.75 4.15
N ALA A 9 3.59 -12.01 3.20
CA ALA A 9 4.36 -11.40 2.12
C ALA A 9 5.29 -10.28 2.64
N GLY A 10 4.85 -9.50 3.63
CA GLY A 10 5.67 -8.44 4.23
C GLY A 10 6.84 -8.99 5.02
N GLU A 11 6.65 -10.10 5.75
CA GLU A 11 7.72 -10.81 6.44
C GLU A 11 8.79 -11.32 5.46
N GLN A 12 8.40 -11.87 4.32
CA GLN A 12 9.34 -12.29 3.27
C GLN A 12 10.13 -11.09 2.70
N GLU A 13 9.48 -9.95 2.54
CA GLU A 13 10.13 -8.73 2.05
C GLU A 13 11.09 -8.14 3.09
N ALA A 14 10.73 -8.19 4.38
CA ALA A 14 11.62 -7.83 5.48
C ALA A 14 12.84 -8.76 5.56
N LEU A 15 12.66 -10.08 5.40
CA LEU A 15 13.76 -11.04 5.37
C LEU A 15 14.70 -10.79 4.20
N ARG A 16 14.15 -10.44 3.03
CA ARG A 16 14.94 -10.06 1.86
C ARG A 16 15.72 -8.77 2.11
N TYR A 17 15.09 -7.77 2.73
CA TYR A 17 15.76 -6.54 3.15
C TYR A 17 16.91 -6.83 4.11
N LYS A 18 16.68 -7.64 5.15
CA LYS A 18 17.73 -8.08 6.09
C LYS A 18 18.91 -8.69 5.34
N TRP A 19 18.65 -9.63 4.42
CA TRP A 19 19.72 -10.28 3.68
C TRP A 19 20.57 -9.26 2.90
N ILE A 20 19.92 -8.35 2.17
CA ILE A 20 20.61 -7.30 1.39
C ILE A 20 21.46 -6.41 2.30
N GLU A 21 20.93 -5.97 3.44
CA GLU A 21 21.65 -5.08 4.34
C GLU A 21 22.78 -5.79 5.11
N SER A 22 22.59 -7.06 5.49
CA SER A 22 23.64 -7.88 6.10
C SER A 22 24.81 -8.12 5.12
N GLU A 23 24.51 -8.37 3.84
CA GLU A 23 25.54 -8.51 2.80
C GLU A 23 26.34 -7.20 2.63
N LYS A 24 25.67 -6.05 2.61
CA LYS A 24 26.33 -4.73 2.54
C LYS A 24 27.20 -4.43 3.75
N ALA A 25 26.76 -4.84 4.94
CA ALA A 25 27.48 -4.60 6.19
C ALA A 25 28.65 -5.58 6.40
N GLY A 26 28.69 -6.69 5.66
CA GLY A 26 29.67 -7.76 5.85
C GLY A 26 29.47 -8.55 7.15
N CYS A 27 28.33 -8.41 7.82
CA CYS A 27 27.95 -9.12 9.03
C CYS A 27 26.42 -9.26 9.13
N ASP A 28 25.93 -10.23 9.90
CA ASP A 28 24.50 -10.39 10.10
C ASP A 28 23.96 -9.26 11.02
N LEU A 29 23.03 -8.48 10.47
CA LEU A 29 22.32 -7.42 11.20
C LEU A 29 21.15 -7.94 12.04
N GLY A 30 20.74 -9.20 11.85
CA GLY A 30 19.70 -9.85 12.64
C GLY A 30 18.37 -9.09 12.65
N GLU A 31 17.68 -9.09 13.80
CA GLU A 31 16.35 -8.50 13.97
C GLU A 31 16.33 -6.97 13.83
N VAL A 32 17.47 -6.29 13.99
CA VAL A 32 17.56 -4.83 13.85
C VAL A 32 17.24 -4.41 12.41
N ALA A 33 17.65 -5.20 11.41
CA ALA A 33 17.32 -4.91 10.02
C ALA A 33 15.82 -5.12 9.73
N ILE A 34 15.20 -6.12 10.37
CA ILE A 34 13.76 -6.37 10.26
C ILE A 34 12.97 -5.20 10.85
N ALA A 35 13.30 -4.76 12.06
CA ALA A 35 12.66 -3.61 12.70
C ALA A 35 12.76 -2.34 11.82
N ARG A 36 13.95 -2.05 11.29
CA ARG A 36 14.17 -0.93 10.36
C ARG A 36 13.32 -1.02 9.10
N TRP A 37 13.18 -2.21 8.52
CA TRP A 37 12.35 -2.39 7.34
C TRP A 37 10.92 -1.96 7.63
N PHE A 38 10.35 -2.44 8.71
CA PHE A 38 8.98 -2.11 9.01
C PHE A 38 8.77 -0.64 9.43
N GLU A 39 9.70 -0.05 10.17
CA GLU A 39 9.63 1.37 10.53
C GLU A 39 9.64 2.29 9.30
N GLY A 40 10.46 1.95 8.29
CA GLY A 40 10.63 2.78 7.09
C GLY A 40 9.73 2.40 5.90
N TYR A 41 9.39 1.12 5.75
CA TYR A 41 8.83 0.55 4.52
C TYR A 41 7.47 -0.12 4.68
N TRP A 42 6.98 -0.36 5.91
CA TRP A 42 5.66 -1.01 6.10
C TRP A 42 4.52 -0.23 5.46
N CYS A 43 4.46 1.08 5.68
CA CYS A 43 3.38 1.93 5.15
C CYS A 43 3.41 2.00 3.61
N PRO A 44 4.55 2.27 2.95
CA PRO A 44 4.66 2.17 1.49
C PRO A 44 4.29 0.79 0.95
N TYR A 45 4.78 -0.28 1.58
CA TYR A 45 4.48 -1.66 1.20
C TYR A 45 2.98 -1.96 1.29
N LEU A 46 2.35 -1.65 2.43
CA LEU A 46 0.92 -1.88 2.64
C LEU A 46 0.07 -1.10 1.63
N ARG A 47 0.47 0.14 1.31
CA ARG A 47 -0.21 0.97 0.31
C ARG A 47 -0.22 0.30 -1.06
N GLU A 48 0.91 -0.22 -1.52
CA GLU A 48 0.99 -0.92 -2.82
C GLU A 48 0.04 -2.13 -2.88
N ARG A 49 0.04 -2.95 -1.82
CA ARG A 49 -0.83 -4.13 -1.72
C ARG A 49 -2.31 -3.76 -1.64
N TRP A 50 -2.62 -2.65 -0.97
CA TRP A 50 -3.97 -2.12 -0.94
C TRP A 50 -4.46 -1.66 -2.31
N LEU A 51 -3.59 -1.01 -3.11
CA LEU A 51 -3.93 -0.65 -4.49
C LEU A 51 -4.20 -1.88 -5.35
N ASP A 52 -3.39 -2.94 -5.22
CA ASP A 52 -3.62 -4.21 -5.92
C ASP A 52 -4.98 -4.85 -5.51
N HIS A 53 -5.35 -4.71 -4.24
CA HIS A 53 -6.64 -5.19 -3.73
C HIS A 53 -7.82 -4.44 -4.37
N LEU A 54 -7.72 -3.12 -4.37
CA LEU A 54 -8.75 -2.22 -4.89
C LEU A 54 -8.95 -2.43 -6.40
N GLN A 55 -7.87 -2.63 -7.15
CA GLN A 55 -7.91 -2.98 -8.57
C GLN A 55 -8.44 -4.40 -8.82
N GLY A 56 -8.57 -5.23 -7.78
CA GLY A 56 -9.00 -6.61 -7.94
C GLY A 56 -7.94 -7.52 -8.58
N THR A 57 -6.69 -7.07 -8.67
CA THR A 57 -5.59 -7.86 -9.26
C THR A 57 -5.11 -8.93 -8.30
N HIS A 58 -5.05 -8.61 -6.99
CA HIS A 58 -4.60 -9.55 -5.97
C HIS A 58 -5.45 -9.49 -4.70
N PHE A 59 -5.90 -10.65 -4.23
CA PHE A 59 -6.74 -10.72 -3.02
C PHE A 59 -5.87 -10.90 -1.78
N TRP A 60 -5.90 -9.89 -0.91
CA TRP A 60 -5.17 -9.81 0.35
C TRP A 60 -6.14 -10.05 1.50
N VAL A 61 -5.90 -11.07 2.30
CA VAL A 61 -6.91 -11.57 3.26
C VAL A 61 -7.14 -10.65 4.46
N GLU A 62 -6.17 -9.80 4.79
CA GLU A 62 -6.23 -8.82 5.87
C GLU A 62 -6.92 -7.52 5.45
N LEU A 63 -7.10 -7.30 4.15
CA LEU A 63 -7.85 -6.17 3.62
C LEU A 63 -9.34 -6.51 3.55
N ASP A 64 -10.18 -5.50 3.68
CA ASP A 64 -11.62 -5.70 3.69
C ASP A 64 -12.09 -6.22 2.32
N ARG A 65 -12.85 -7.31 2.37
CA ARG A 65 -13.32 -8.02 1.19
C ARG A 65 -14.22 -7.17 0.30
N GLY A 66 -14.93 -6.21 0.89
CA GLY A 66 -15.80 -5.27 0.20
C GLY A 66 -15.03 -4.38 -0.78
N ASP A 67 -13.74 -4.17 -0.53
CA ASP A 67 -12.90 -3.30 -1.34
C ASP A 67 -12.27 -4.00 -2.53
N PHE A 68 -12.32 -5.33 -2.56
CA PHE A 68 -11.74 -6.08 -3.66
C PHE A 68 -12.45 -5.74 -4.98
N GLY A 69 -11.70 -5.15 -5.91
CA GLY A 69 -12.24 -4.69 -7.19
C GLY A 69 -13.21 -3.50 -7.07
N LEU A 70 -13.23 -2.78 -5.94
CA LEU A 70 -14.13 -1.65 -5.70
C LEU A 70 -13.96 -0.55 -6.75
N VAL A 71 -12.72 -0.28 -7.10
CA VAL A 71 -12.29 0.70 -8.12
C VAL A 71 -12.99 0.46 -9.46
N HIS A 72 -13.01 -0.78 -9.94
CA HIS A 72 -13.69 -1.13 -11.19
C HIS A 72 -15.21 -1.25 -11.07
N ARG A 73 -15.77 -1.25 -9.85
CA ARG A 73 -17.22 -1.31 -9.63
C ARG A 73 -17.84 0.08 -9.58
N GLU A 74 -17.23 0.99 -8.80
CA GLU A 74 -17.78 2.31 -8.52
C GLU A 74 -17.45 3.35 -9.61
N PHE A 75 -16.34 3.17 -10.33
CA PHE A 75 -15.83 4.16 -11.29
C PHE A 75 -15.73 3.62 -12.72
N GLN A 76 -16.67 2.78 -13.15
CA GLN A 76 -16.68 2.24 -14.53
C GLN A 76 -16.66 3.34 -15.58
N ASP A 77 -17.45 4.41 -15.37
CA ASP A 77 -17.54 5.56 -16.28
C ASP A 77 -16.27 6.44 -16.25
N HIS A 78 -15.39 6.23 -15.27
CA HIS A 78 -14.14 6.98 -15.07
C HIS A 78 -12.91 6.06 -15.05
N ALA A 79 -13.01 4.85 -15.62
CA ALA A 79 -11.97 3.82 -15.53
C ALA A 79 -10.58 4.32 -15.97
N LEU A 80 -10.51 5.15 -17.02
CA LEU A 80 -9.24 5.70 -17.51
C LEU A 80 -8.67 6.77 -16.58
N LEU A 81 -9.51 7.64 -16.01
CA LEU A 81 -9.06 8.64 -15.03
C LEU A 81 -8.53 7.95 -13.77
N LEU A 82 -9.27 6.94 -13.32
CA LEU A 82 -8.94 6.13 -12.17
C LEU A 82 -7.61 5.40 -12.35
N ASP A 83 -7.39 4.75 -13.48
CA ASP A 83 -6.11 4.09 -13.80
C ASP A 83 -4.94 5.08 -13.73
N ARG A 84 -5.11 6.29 -14.27
CA ARG A 84 -4.10 7.36 -14.21
C ARG A 84 -3.84 7.88 -12.79
N ILE A 85 -4.86 7.94 -11.95
CA ILE A 85 -4.71 8.31 -10.53
C ILE A 85 -3.96 7.19 -9.80
N LEU A 86 -4.31 5.93 -10.03
CA LEU A 86 -3.66 4.77 -9.41
C LEU A 86 -2.18 4.65 -9.81
N ASP A 87 -1.84 4.87 -11.08
CA ASP A 87 -0.44 4.92 -11.55
C ASP A 87 0.39 5.94 -10.77
N ARG A 88 -0.19 7.11 -10.49
CA ARG A 88 0.47 8.20 -9.75
C ARG A 88 0.64 7.86 -8.28
N LEU A 89 -0.38 7.27 -7.66
CA LEU A 89 -0.30 6.76 -6.30
C LEU A 89 0.76 5.66 -6.15
N LYS A 90 0.86 4.75 -7.13
CA LYS A 90 1.92 3.73 -7.20
C LYS A 90 3.32 4.35 -7.36
N ALA A 91 3.42 5.47 -8.07
CA ALA A 91 4.66 6.24 -8.17
C ALA A 91 5.01 7.03 -6.90
N GLY A 92 4.19 6.94 -5.84
CA GLY A 92 4.44 7.59 -4.55
C GLY A 92 3.94 9.03 -4.47
N GLN A 93 3.19 9.51 -5.46
CA GLN A 93 2.56 10.83 -5.42
C GLN A 93 1.46 10.88 -4.35
N GLU A 94 1.33 12.02 -3.68
CA GLU A 94 0.28 12.24 -2.69
C GLU A 94 -0.99 12.81 -3.34
N ASN A 95 -2.10 12.84 -2.58
CA ASN A 95 -3.37 13.40 -3.06
C ASN A 95 -3.20 14.84 -3.57
N LEU A 96 -2.34 15.65 -2.94
CA LEU A 96 -2.06 17.02 -3.38
C LEU A 96 -1.39 17.06 -4.76
N ASP A 97 -0.41 16.20 -5.01
CA ASP A 97 0.26 16.11 -6.31
C ASP A 97 -0.73 15.74 -7.41
N ILE A 98 -1.68 14.85 -7.10
CA ILE A 98 -2.73 14.42 -8.03
C ILE A 98 -3.73 15.56 -8.31
N LEU A 99 -4.10 16.34 -7.29
CA LEU A 99 -4.98 17.50 -7.46
C LEU A 99 -4.31 18.59 -8.32
N CYS A 100 -3.03 18.89 -8.07
CA CYS A 100 -2.25 19.81 -8.90
C CYS A 100 -2.16 19.30 -10.34
N TRP A 101 -1.82 18.02 -10.53
CA TRP A 101 -1.78 17.40 -11.86
C TRP A 101 -3.12 17.50 -12.60
N ALA A 102 -4.23 17.22 -11.92
CA ALA A 102 -5.56 17.28 -12.51
C ALA A 102 -5.91 18.71 -12.93
N GLN A 103 -5.54 19.71 -12.13
CA GLN A 103 -5.73 21.11 -12.44
C GLN A 103 -4.91 21.55 -13.65
N ASP A 104 -3.62 21.18 -13.70
CA ASP A 104 -2.71 21.53 -14.80
C ASP A 104 -3.15 20.93 -16.15
N TRP A 105 -3.77 19.75 -16.11
CA TRP A 105 -4.27 19.04 -17.30
C TRP A 105 -5.72 19.36 -17.64
N GLY A 106 -6.39 20.22 -16.88
CA GLY A 106 -7.80 20.59 -17.10
C GLY A 106 -8.78 19.42 -16.95
N LEU A 107 -8.46 18.46 -16.08
CA LEU A 107 -9.32 17.30 -15.81
C LEU A 107 -10.53 17.70 -14.96
N PRO A 108 -11.67 16.98 -15.08
CA PRO A 108 -12.84 17.25 -14.26
C PRO A 108 -12.53 16.94 -12.79
N MET A 109 -12.55 17.98 -11.94
CA MET A 109 -12.11 17.88 -10.55
C MET A 109 -13.04 17.04 -9.67
N GLU A 110 -14.34 17.04 -9.97
CA GLU A 110 -15.34 16.31 -9.17
C GLU A 110 -15.09 14.78 -9.17
N PRO A 111 -14.92 14.11 -10.34
CA PRO A 111 -14.48 12.72 -10.38
C PRO A 111 -13.13 12.47 -9.69
N VAL A 112 -12.17 13.39 -9.80
CA VAL A 112 -10.86 13.26 -9.14
C VAL A 112 -11.02 13.23 -7.63
N LEU A 113 -11.81 14.16 -7.07
CA LEU A 113 -12.08 14.23 -5.63
C LEU A 113 -12.82 12.98 -5.15
N GLN A 114 -13.87 12.54 -5.84
CA GLN A 114 -14.61 11.32 -5.50
C GLN A 114 -13.71 10.08 -5.48
N ILE A 115 -12.80 9.97 -6.47
CA ILE A 115 -11.82 8.88 -6.52
C ILE A 115 -10.87 8.98 -5.33
N LEU A 116 -10.30 10.15 -5.04
CA LEU A 116 -9.36 10.31 -3.93
C LEU A 116 -10.01 10.13 -2.55
N GLU A 117 -11.27 10.48 -2.39
CA GLU A 117 -12.06 10.26 -1.18
C GLU A 117 -12.36 8.77 -0.95
N LEU A 118 -12.75 8.05 -2.00
CA LEU A 118 -12.98 6.61 -1.90
C LEU A 118 -11.67 5.85 -1.70
N LEU A 119 -10.61 6.30 -2.35
CA LEU A 119 -9.25 5.80 -2.18
C LEU A 119 -8.60 6.30 -0.90
N ASP A 120 -9.31 6.84 0.11
CA ASP A 120 -8.71 7.42 1.32
C ASP A 120 -7.56 6.57 1.91
N ILE A 121 -6.34 6.88 1.46
CA ILE A 121 -5.09 6.19 1.74
C ILE A 121 -4.76 6.31 3.23
N ASN A 122 -5.31 7.32 3.89
CA ASN A 122 -4.95 7.70 5.25
C ASN A 122 -5.76 6.97 6.32
N SER A 123 -6.93 6.42 5.98
CA SER A 123 -7.81 5.75 6.95
C SER A 123 -7.47 4.27 7.21
N ARG A 124 -6.59 3.65 6.40
CA ARG A 124 -6.32 2.21 6.49
C ARG A 124 -4.91 1.89 6.95
N ARG A 125 -4.64 2.21 8.21
CA ARG A 125 -3.42 1.79 8.89
C ARG A 125 -3.67 0.40 9.49
N LEU A 126 -3.33 -0.66 8.75
CA LEU A 126 -3.20 -1.96 9.41
C LEU A 126 -2.04 -1.87 10.42
N PRO A 127 -2.26 -2.31 11.66
CA PRO A 127 -1.26 -2.20 12.70
C PRO A 127 0.00 -2.95 12.29
N TYR A 128 1.12 -2.36 12.63
CA TYR A 128 2.42 -2.95 12.46
C TYR A 128 2.50 -4.30 13.23
N PRO A 129 2.82 -5.43 12.58
CA PRO A 129 2.82 -6.73 13.26
C PRO A 129 3.80 -6.86 14.44
N LEU A 130 4.89 -6.06 14.56
CA LEU A 130 5.75 -6.18 15.76
C LEU A 130 5.09 -5.63 17.04
N VAL A 131 3.94 -4.95 16.96
CA VAL A 131 3.15 -4.66 18.17
C VAL A 131 2.60 -5.96 18.81
N LEU A 132 2.55 -7.08 18.07
CA LEU A 132 2.19 -8.40 18.59
C LEU A 132 3.40 -9.23 19.08
N ALA A 133 4.62 -8.72 18.93
CA ALA A 133 5.86 -9.38 19.35
C ALA A 133 6.53 -8.73 20.58
N SER A 134 5.80 -7.90 21.34
CA SER A 134 6.19 -7.55 22.71
C SER A 134 5.53 -8.50 23.71
N PRO A 135 6.25 -9.50 24.27
CA PRO A 135 5.82 -10.17 25.49
C PRO A 135 6.18 -9.26 26.67
N LEU A 136 5.52 -8.12 26.83
CA LEU A 136 5.67 -7.28 28.03
C LEU A 136 4.35 -6.63 28.42
N VAL A 137 3.40 -7.46 28.87
CA VAL A 137 2.69 -7.24 30.15
C VAL A 137 2.38 -8.62 30.72
N GLN A 138 3.23 -9.07 31.66
CA GLN A 138 2.82 -9.94 32.76
C GLN A 138 2.62 -9.05 33.98
#